data_AF-A0A7W0XWD4-F1
#
_entry.id   AF-A0A7W0XWD4-F1
#
_cell.length_a   1.000
_cell.length_b   1.000
_cell.length_c   1.000
_cell.angle_alpha   90.00
_cell.angle_beta   90.00
_cell.angle_gamma   90.00
#
_symmetry.space_group_name_H-M   'P 1'
#
loop_
_entity.id
_entity.type
_entity.pdbx_description
1 polymer ?
#
loop_
_entity_poly.entity_id
_entity_poly.type
_entity_poly.pdbx_seq_one_letter_code
_entity_poly.pdbx_strand_id
1 'polypeptide(L)'
;QALGAGRRDVARVTAWRVARYGGLTGLAATAVLLVGVVAIPRVFSPDPAVLEQARIVWWWLALMQPLAGVVFALDGVLMGSGDVAWLRSLTVVAGLVGFLPLSLLAIPLDLGLSGIWAGLTLLILIRLGGTVWRVRGVRWLEPAR
;
A
#
# COMPACT_ATOMS: atom_id res chain seq x y z
N GLN A 1 16.21 6.93 -15.68
CA GLN A 1 17.26 6.23 -16.47
C GLN A 1 18.64 6.21 -15.76
N ALA A 2 18.72 6.05 -14.43
CA ALA A 2 20.02 5.93 -13.74
C ALA A 2 20.63 4.51 -13.84
N LEU A 3 19.78 3.47 -13.86
CA LEU A 3 20.20 2.07 -13.99
C LEU A 3 20.74 1.76 -15.39
N GLY A 4 20.09 2.27 -16.45
CA GLY A 4 20.60 2.18 -17.82
C GLY A 4 21.93 2.92 -18.05
N ALA A 5 22.29 3.85 -17.16
CA ALA A 5 23.57 4.57 -17.18
C ALA A 5 24.62 3.98 -16.21
N GLY A 6 24.37 2.81 -15.60
CA GLY A 6 25.29 2.15 -14.67
C GLY A 6 25.43 2.80 -13.29
N ARG A 7 24.67 3.86 -12.98
CA ARG A 7 24.78 4.64 -11.73
C ARG A 7 23.93 4.05 -10.61
N ARG A 8 24.35 2.89 -10.10
CA ARG A 8 23.62 2.11 -9.07
C ARG A 8 23.44 2.87 -7.76
N ASP A 9 24.42 3.64 -7.33
CA ASP A 9 24.35 4.41 -6.08
C ASP A 9 23.28 5.50 -6.14
N VAL A 10 23.23 6.21 -7.28
CA VAL A 10 22.23 7.24 -7.55
C VAL A 10 20.82 6.63 -7.61
N ALA A 11 20.67 5.45 -8.22
CA ALA A 11 19.40 4.73 -8.24
C ALA A 11 18.90 4.40 -6.83
N ARG A 12 19.78 3.96 -5.94
CA ARG A 12 19.42 3.63 -4.54
C ARG A 12 19.01 4.86 -3.74
N VAL A 13 19.77 5.95 -3.84
CA VAL A 13 19.42 7.22 -3.18
C VAL A 13 18.08 7.74 -3.68
N THR A 14 17.84 7.63 -4.99
CA THR A 14 16.58 8.08 -5.61
C THR A 14 15.40 7.23 -5.13
N ALA A 15 15.56 5.91 -5.05
CA ALA A 15 14.52 5.01 -4.55
C ALA A 15 14.05 5.39 -3.14
N TRP A 16 14.99 5.66 -2.21
CA TRP A 16 14.65 6.09 -0.85
C TRP A 16 14.05 7.49 -0.77
N ARG A 17 14.47 8.42 -1.65
CA ARG A 17 13.83 9.73 -1.76
C ARG A 17 12.38 9.60 -2.22
N VAL A 18 12.13 8.79 -3.24
CA VAL A 18 10.79 8.51 -3.76
C VAL A 18 9.92 7.84 -2.70
N ALA A 19 10.46 6.87 -1.95
CA ALA A 19 9.77 6.27 -0.80
C ALA A 19 9.38 7.30 0.27
N ARG A 20 10.29 8.21 0.61
CA ARG A 20 10.01 9.30 1.56
C ARG A 20 8.91 10.22 1.05
N TYR A 21 8.95 10.64 -0.21
CA TYR A 21 7.89 11.46 -0.80
C TYR A 21 6.55 10.71 -0.83
N GLY A 22 6.55 9.41 -1.15
CA GLY A 22 5.35 8.57 -1.06
C GLY A 22 4.76 8.50 0.35
N GLY A 23 5.60 8.39 1.38
CA GLY A 23 5.14 8.46 2.77
C GLY A 23 4.57 9.83 3.14
N LEU A 24 5.21 10.92 2.70
CA LEU A 24 4.74 12.29 2.94
C LEU A 24 3.40 12.58 2.23
N THR A 25 3.23 12.14 0.98
CA THR A 25 1.94 12.27 0.27
C THR A 25 0.87 11.40 0.90
N GLY A 26 1.23 10.20 1.37
CA GLY A 26 0.32 9.34 2.15
C GLY A 26 -0.12 10.00 3.46
N LEU A 27 0.79 10.65 4.20
CA LEU A 27 0.44 11.43 5.39
C LEU A 27 -0.47 12.62 5.06
N ALA A 28 -0.22 13.32 3.96
CA ALA A 28 -1.10 14.39 3.50
C ALA A 28 -2.50 13.85 3.16
N ALA A 29 -2.58 12.71 2.48
CA ALA A 29 -3.85 12.04 2.20
C ALA A 29 -4.57 11.61 3.49
N THR A 30 -3.86 11.07 4.48
CA THR A 30 -4.43 10.79 5.81
C THR A 30 -5.03 12.04 6.42
N ALA A 31 -4.31 13.17 6.45
CA ALA A 31 -4.81 14.42 7.02
C ALA A 31 -6.09 14.89 6.32
N VAL A 32 -6.11 14.87 4.97
CA VAL A 32 -7.29 15.23 4.18
C VAL A 32 -8.49 14.32 4.51
N LEU A 33 -8.27 13.00 4.58
CA LEU A 33 -9.33 12.05 4.91
C LEU A 33 -9.85 12.25 6.33
N LEU A 34 -8.98 12.46 7.31
CA LEU A 34 -9.39 12.67 8.70
C LEU A 34 -10.20 13.96 8.88
N VAL A 35 -9.76 15.07 8.26
CA VAL A 35 -10.52 16.33 8.27
C VAL A 35 -11.84 16.18 7.50
N GLY A 36 -11.84 15.42 6.41
CA GLY A 36 -12.99 15.21 5.54
C GLY A 36 -13.97 14.12 5.97
N VAL A 37 -13.80 13.49 7.14
CA VAL A 37 -14.59 12.30 7.57
C VAL A 37 -16.10 12.50 7.57
N VAL A 38 -16.56 13.73 7.74
CA VAL A 38 -17.99 14.08 7.77
C VAL A 38 -18.51 14.56 6.41
N ALA A 39 -17.68 15.26 5.64
CA ALA A 39 -18.09 15.90 4.39
C ALA A 39 -17.93 14.97 3.18
N ILE A 40 -16.80 14.27 3.09
CA ILE A 40 -16.46 13.47 1.90
C ILE A 40 -17.43 12.30 1.70
N PRO A 41 -17.78 11.47 2.72
CA PRO A 41 -18.74 10.37 2.52
C PRO A 41 -20.11 10.83 2.00
N ARG A 42 -20.57 12.01 2.41
CA ARG A 42 -21.88 12.56 1.99
C ARG A 42 -21.94 12.99 0.53
N VAL A 43 -20.79 13.19 -0.11
CA VAL A 43 -20.72 13.43 -1.56
C VAL A 43 -21.06 12.15 -2.33
N PHE A 44 -20.81 10.98 -1.75
CA PHE A 44 -21.06 9.69 -2.40
C PHE A 44 -22.48 9.16 -2.15
N SER A 45 -23.02 9.36 -0.94
CA SER A 45 -24.37 8.89 -0.61
C SER A 45 -25.02 9.73 0.50
N PRO A 46 -26.33 10.04 0.38
CA PRO A 46 -27.11 10.63 1.46
C PRO A 46 -27.68 9.59 2.46
N ASP A 47 -27.62 8.30 2.16
CA ASP A 47 -28.23 7.23 2.98
C ASP A 47 -27.48 7.05 4.32
N PRO A 48 -28.16 7.24 5.48
CA PRO A 48 -27.57 7.04 6.80
C PRO A 48 -26.93 5.66 7.02
N ALA A 49 -27.51 4.59 6.47
CA ALA A 49 -27.00 3.24 6.65
C ALA A 49 -25.63 3.05 5.95
N VAL A 50 -25.48 3.63 4.75
CA VAL A 50 -24.21 3.63 4.00
C VAL A 50 -23.16 4.48 4.73
N LEU A 51 -23.56 5.65 5.24
CA LEU A 51 -22.66 6.54 5.97
C LEU A 51 -22.16 5.92 7.28
N GLU A 52 -22.98 5.10 7.94
CA GLU A 52 -22.57 4.38 9.13
C GLU A 52 -21.49 3.34 8.84
N GLN A 53 -21.67 2.52 7.80
CA GLN A 53 -20.66 1.56 7.35
C GLN A 53 -19.40 2.27 6.85
N ALA A 54 -19.55 3.39 6.14
CA ALA A 54 -18.41 4.19 5.67
C ALA A 54 -17.55 4.70 6.82
N ARG A 55 -18.13 5.11 7.96
CA ARG A 55 -17.38 5.58 9.14
C ARG A 55 -16.46 4.50 9.72
N ILE A 56 -16.88 3.24 9.73
CA ILE A 56 -16.05 2.12 10.19
C ILE A 56 -14.82 1.97 9.30
N VAL A 57 -15.05 1.95 7.99
CA VAL A 57 -14.01 1.82 6.97
C VAL A 57 -13.07 3.03 6.92
N TRP A 58 -13.61 4.21 7.20
CA TRP A 58 -12.90 5.46 7.03
C TRP A 58 -11.58 5.50 7.79
N TRP A 59 -11.57 4.96 9.01
CA TRP A 59 -10.38 4.90 9.85
C TRP A 59 -9.33 3.97 9.28
N TRP A 60 -9.72 2.79 8.80
CA TRP A 60 -8.82 1.87 8.10
C TRP A 60 -8.21 2.53 6.86
N LEU A 61 -9.06 3.14 6.03
CA LEU A 61 -8.64 3.84 4.83
C LEU A 61 -7.64 4.96 5.15
N ALA A 62 -7.97 5.85 6.09
CA ALA A 62 -7.15 7.00 6.42
C ALA A 62 -5.79 6.60 7.00
N LEU A 63 -5.78 5.65 7.95
CA LEU A 63 -4.57 5.23 8.66
C LEU A 63 -3.64 4.38 7.80
N MET A 64 -4.16 3.67 6.78
CA MET A 64 -3.30 2.89 5.88
C MET A 64 -2.58 3.73 4.82
N GLN A 65 -3.03 4.97 4.54
CA GLN A 65 -2.46 5.80 3.45
C GLN A 65 -0.96 6.03 3.53
N PRO A 66 -0.31 6.27 4.69
CA PRO A 66 1.13 6.48 4.75
C PRO A 66 1.91 5.24 4.32
N LEU A 67 1.41 4.05 4.72
CA LEU A 67 1.99 2.77 4.35
C LEU A 67 1.80 2.50 2.86
N ALA A 68 0.58 2.72 2.36
CA ALA A 68 0.25 2.56 0.95
C ALA A 68 1.07 3.50 0.06
N GLY A 69 1.27 4.76 0.48
CA GLY A 69 2.09 5.73 -0.24
C GLY A 69 3.54 5.28 -0.41
N VAL A 70 4.15 4.69 0.62
CA VAL A 70 5.49 4.09 0.51
C VAL A 70 5.50 2.87 -0.39
N VAL A 71 4.52 1.97 -0.25
CA VAL A 71 4.39 0.76 -1.08
C VAL A 71 4.30 1.13 -2.55
N PHE A 72 3.39 2.01 -2.94
CA PHE A 72 3.18 2.38 -4.33
C PHE A 72 4.36 3.16 -4.91
N ALA A 73 5.04 3.98 -4.10
CA ALA A 73 6.28 4.64 -4.50
C ALA A 73 7.39 3.63 -4.82
N LEU A 74 7.59 2.61 -3.97
CA LEU A 74 8.58 1.57 -4.19
C LEU A 74 8.19 0.59 -5.31
N ASP A 75 6.90 0.30 -5.48
CA ASP A 75 6.41 -0.49 -6.61
C ASP A 75 6.76 0.18 -7.95
N GLY A 76 6.62 1.50 -8.04
CA GLY A 76 7.04 2.27 -9.22
C GLY A 76 8.55 2.17 -9.48
N VAL A 77 9.37 2.17 -8.43
CA VAL A 77 10.83 1.97 -8.54
C VAL A 77 11.14 0.57 -9.08
N LEU A 78 10.53 -0.47 -8.51
CA LEU A 78 10.77 -1.86 -8.91
C LEU A 78 10.23 -2.17 -10.31
N MET A 79 9.10 -1.60 -10.68
CA MET A 79 8.55 -1.69 -12.03
C MET A 79 9.48 -0.98 -13.03
N GLY A 80 9.98 0.21 -12.67
CA GLY A 80 10.94 0.96 -13.47
C GLY A 80 12.33 0.30 -13.59
N SER A 81 12.69 -0.59 -12.67
CA SER A 81 13.91 -1.41 -12.75
C SER A 81 13.71 -2.75 -13.46
N GLY A 82 12.47 -3.10 -13.85
CA GLY A 82 12.14 -4.37 -14.51
C GLY A 82 11.86 -5.54 -13.55
N ASP A 83 11.80 -5.31 -12.24
CA ASP A 83 11.57 -6.36 -11.22
C ASP A 83 10.08 -6.67 -11.01
N VAL A 84 9.35 -6.81 -12.12
CA VAL A 84 7.89 -7.01 -12.11
C VAL A 84 7.52 -8.42 -11.63
N ALA A 85 8.38 -9.41 -11.88
CA ALA A 85 8.17 -10.78 -11.42
C ALA A 85 8.14 -10.88 -9.90
N TRP A 86 9.04 -10.17 -9.20
CA TRP A 86 9.01 -10.07 -7.74
C TRP A 86 7.73 -9.42 -7.25
N LEU A 87 7.36 -8.27 -7.83
CA LEU A 87 6.13 -7.56 -7.47
C LEU A 87 4.89 -8.44 -7.60
N ARG A 88 4.78 -9.18 -8.71
CA ARG A 88 3.69 -10.14 -8.93
C ARG A 88 3.64 -11.18 -7.82
N SER A 89 4.75 -11.89 -7.56
CA SER A 89 4.80 -12.96 -6.56
C SER A 89 4.51 -12.41 -5.15
N LEU A 90 5.07 -11.25 -4.80
CA LEU A 90 4.80 -10.59 -3.53
C LEU A 90 3.31 -10.23 -3.39
N THR A 91 2.67 -9.74 -4.45
CA THR A 91 1.24 -9.43 -4.46
C THR A 91 0.39 -10.66 -4.23
N VAL A 92 0.69 -11.76 -4.93
CA VAL A 92 -0.01 -13.03 -4.79
C VAL A 92 0.14 -13.57 -3.37
N VAL A 93 1.35 -13.59 -2.83
CA VAL A 93 1.61 -14.04 -1.46
C VAL A 93 0.89 -13.16 -0.44
N ALA A 94 0.94 -11.83 -0.58
CA ALA A 94 0.23 -10.91 0.31
C ALA A 94 -1.29 -11.09 0.24
N GLY A 95 -1.82 -11.42 -0.95
CA GLY A 95 -3.22 -11.77 -1.15
C GLY A 95 -3.59 -13.07 -0.45
N LEU A 96 -2.84 -14.15 -0.68
CA LEU A 96 -3.15 -15.49 -0.18
C LEU A 96 -2.90 -15.65 1.33
N VAL A 97 -1.89 -14.99 1.87
CA VAL A 97 -1.47 -15.13 3.28
C VAL A 97 -2.00 -13.98 4.15
N GLY A 98 -2.23 -12.80 3.58
CA GLY A 98 -2.72 -11.63 4.31
C GLY A 98 -4.21 -11.40 4.13
N PHE A 99 -4.60 -10.99 2.93
CA PHE A 99 -5.97 -10.53 2.65
C PHE A 99 -7.00 -11.65 2.75
N LEU A 100 -6.78 -12.77 2.05
CA LEU A 100 -7.74 -13.86 1.94
C LEU A 100 -8.11 -14.47 3.30
N PRO A 101 -7.18 -14.90 4.17
CA PRO A 101 -7.55 -15.55 5.43
C PRO A 101 -8.29 -14.60 6.37
N LEU A 102 -7.85 -13.34 6.49
CA LEU A 102 -8.54 -12.37 7.35
C LEU A 102 -9.94 -12.03 6.82
N SER A 103 -10.10 -11.94 5.50
CA SER A 103 -11.41 -11.69 4.90
C SER A 103 -12.37 -12.88 5.08
N LEU A 104 -11.87 -14.11 4.96
CA LEU A 104 -12.66 -15.31 5.22
C LEU A 104 -13.03 -15.45 6.69
N LEU A 105 -12.13 -15.07 7.61
CA LEU A 105 -12.40 -15.04 9.05
C LEU A 105 -13.39 -13.94 9.45
N ALA A 106 -13.63 -12.94 8.61
CA ALA A 106 -14.55 -11.85 8.92
C ALA A 106 -16.00 -12.33 9.13
N ILE A 107 -16.40 -13.40 8.43
CA ILE A 107 -17.74 -13.99 8.54
C ILE A 107 -17.91 -14.78 9.86
N PRO A 108 -17.11 -15.83 10.15
CA PRO A 108 -17.31 -16.63 11.37
C PRO A 108 -17.02 -15.86 12.67
N LEU A 109 -16.24 -14.78 12.61
CA LEU A 109 -15.93 -13.93 13.77
C LEU A 109 -16.83 -12.68 13.85
N ASP A 110 -17.82 -12.55 12.97
CA ASP A 110 -18.74 -11.41 12.90
C ASP A 110 -18.03 -10.03 12.88
N LEU A 111 -16.86 -9.97 12.22
CA LEU A 111 -16.07 -8.74 12.09
C LEU A 111 -16.61 -7.82 11.00
N GLY A 112 -17.52 -8.31 10.17
CA GLY A 112 -18.12 -7.59 9.06
C GLY A 112 -17.08 -6.92 8.16
N LEU A 113 -17.33 -5.65 7.83
CA LEU A 113 -16.47 -4.88 6.93
C LEU A 113 -15.08 -4.59 7.53
N SER A 114 -14.98 -4.48 8.86
CA SER A 114 -13.69 -4.31 9.54
C SER A 114 -12.73 -5.46 9.29
N GLY A 115 -13.22 -6.71 9.25
CA GLY A 115 -12.38 -7.88 8.97
C GLY A 115 -11.77 -7.85 7.56
N ILE A 116 -12.55 -7.41 6.56
CA ILE A 116 -12.07 -7.23 5.18
C ILE A 116 -10.98 -6.15 5.12
N TRP A 117 -11.18 -5.02 5.80
CA TRP A 117 -10.20 -3.93 5.84
C TRP A 117 -8.95 -4.27 6.65
N ALA A 118 -9.06 -5.09 7.69
CA ALA A 118 -7.91 -5.66 8.37
C ALA A 118 -7.09 -6.54 7.41
N GLY A 119 -7.76 -7.36 6.59
CA GLY A 119 -7.13 -8.13 5.50
C GLY A 119 -6.39 -7.26 4.49
N LEU A 120 -7.02 -6.18 4.01
CA LEU A 120 -6.41 -5.22 3.09
C LEU A 120 -5.19 -4.53 3.71
N THR A 121 -5.31 -4.14 4.98
CA THR A 121 -4.21 -3.52 5.73
C THR A 121 -3.04 -4.48 5.89
N LEU A 122 -3.30 -5.75 6.21
CA LEU A 122 -2.26 -6.77 6.29
C LEU A 122 -1.59 -7.02 4.93
N LEU A 123 -2.36 -7.02 3.83
CA LEU A 123 -1.81 -7.07 2.48
C LEU A 123 -0.84 -5.91 2.24
N ILE A 124 -1.20 -4.67 2.60
CA ILE A 124 -0.32 -3.51 2.47
C ILE A 124 0.93 -3.64 3.36
N LEU A 125 0.79 -4.15 4.57
CA LEU A 125 1.93 -4.37 5.49
C LEU A 125 2.92 -5.42 4.96
N ILE A 126 2.42 -6.55 4.44
CA ILE A 126 3.27 -7.59 3.83
C ILE A 126 3.98 -7.01 2.61
N ARG A 127 3.26 -6.27 1.76
CA ARG A 127 3.86 -5.59 0.60
C ARG A 127 4.94 -4.60 1.02
N LEU A 128 4.67 -3.77 2.03
CA LEU A 128 5.63 -2.82 2.56
C LEU A 128 6.90 -3.51 3.02
N GLY A 129 6.77 -4.56 3.83
CA GLY A 129 7.90 -5.37 4.27
C GLY A 129 8.68 -5.95 3.08
N GLY A 130 7.98 -6.55 2.12
CA GLY A 130 8.57 -7.18 0.94
C GLY A 130 9.28 -6.20 0.00
N THR A 131 8.70 -5.03 -0.28
CA THR A 131 9.30 -4.02 -1.16
C THR A 131 10.47 -3.32 -0.49
N VAL A 132 10.34 -2.96 0.79
CA VAL A 132 11.44 -2.37 1.59
C VAL A 132 12.61 -3.36 1.67
N TRP A 133 12.33 -4.63 1.97
CA TRP A 133 13.36 -5.68 1.98
C TRP A 133 14.03 -5.82 0.61
N ARG A 134 13.24 -5.84 -0.46
CA ARG A 134 13.74 -6.00 -1.83
C ARG A 134 14.67 -4.85 -2.25
N VAL A 135 14.28 -3.61 -1.94
CA VAL A 135 15.02 -2.39 -2.30
C VAL A 135 16.24 -2.17 -1.40
N ARG A 136 16.24 -2.73 -0.19
CA ARG A 136 17.46 -2.82 0.64
C ARG A 136 18.50 -3.77 0.04
N GLY A 137 18.11 -4.78 -0.73
CA GLY A 137 19.05 -5.66 -1.44
C GLY A 137 19.70 -5.02 -2.67
N VAL A 138 20.58 -5.78 -3.33
CA VAL A 138 21.24 -5.37 -4.60
C VAL A 138 20.60 -5.98 -5.84
N ARG A 139 19.86 -7.10 -5.70
CA ARG A 139 19.31 -7.88 -6.83
C ARG A 139 18.33 -7.09 -7.72
N TRP A 140 17.83 -5.92 -7.28
CA TRP A 140 16.89 -5.11 -8.08
C TRP A 140 17.63 -4.11 -8.97
N LEU A 141 18.94 -3.96 -8.75
CA LEU A 141 19.87 -3.16 -9.54
C LEU A 141 20.49 -3.96 -10.69
N GLU A 142 20.26 -5.27 -10.72
CA GLU A 142 20.70 -6.16 -11.78
C GLU A 142 19.70 -6.06 -12.95
N PRO A 143 20.17 -5.91 -14.20
CA PRO A 143 19.30 -6.01 -15.36
C PRO A 143 18.57 -7.35 -15.34
N ALA A 144 17.25 -7.34 -15.58
CA ALA A 144 16.52 -8.58 -15.84
C ALA A 144 17.24 -9.34 -16.96
N ARG A 145 17.68 -10.57 -16.68
CA ARG A 145 18.26 -11.45 -17.69
C ARG A 145 17.21 -11.89 -18.69
#